data_AF-A0A936JIK2-F1
#
_entry.id   AF-A0A936JIK2-F1
#
_cell.length_a   1.000
_cell.length_b   1.000
_cell.length_c   1.000
_cell.angle_alpha   90.00
_cell.angle_beta   90.00
_cell.angle_gamma   90.00
#
_symmetry.space_group_name_H-M   'P 1'
#
loop_
_entity.id
_entity.type
_entity.pdbx_description
1 polymer ?
#
loop_
_entity_poly.entity_id
_entity_poly.type
_entity_poly.pdbx_seq_one_letter_code
_entity_poly.pdbx_strand_id
1 'polypeptide(L)' 'MNGLQSNIAKIIEEIPYYYLQDLFDYATFLKAKAQKEHDTAYLSSIPGMTDSIIAASKEDLQNCSKTLDW' A
#
# COMPACT_ATOMS: atom_id res chain seq x y z
N MET A 1 -15.24 -9.79 -19.52
CA MET A 1 -13.85 -9.77 -19.02
C MET A 1 -13.07 -8.75 -19.83
N ASN A 2 -12.28 -7.89 -19.18
CA ASN A 2 -11.33 -7.04 -19.90
C ASN A 2 -10.15 -7.89 -20.45
N GLY A 3 -9.37 -7.34 -21.40
CA GLY A 3 -8.29 -8.10 -22.03
C GLY A 3 -7.25 -8.65 -21.04
N LEU A 4 -7.00 -7.92 -19.95
CA LEU A 4 -6.08 -8.34 -18.90
C LEU A 4 -6.59 -9.56 -18.13
N GLN A 5 -7.88 -9.57 -17.75
CA GLN A 5 -8.52 -10.71 -17.07
C GLN A 5 -8.45 -11.98 -17.93
N SER A 6 -8.68 -11.85 -19.24
CA SER A 6 -8.58 -12.98 -20.16
C SER A 6 -7.15 -13.53 -20.29
N ASN A 7 -6.14 -12.65 -20.28
CA ASN A 7 -4.74 -13.08 -20.34
C ASN A 7 -4.30 -13.77 -19.04
N ILE A 8 -4.73 -13.27 -17.88
CA ILE A 8 -4.46 -13.89 -16.58
C ILE A 8 -5.07 -15.29 -16.52
N ALA A 9 -6.32 -15.46 -16.96
CA ALA A 9 -6.99 -16.77 -16.96
C ALA A 9 -6.20 -17.82 -17.77
N LYS A 10 -5.72 -17.45 -18.97
CA LYS A 10 -4.89 -18.34 -19.80
C LYS A 10 -3.59 -18.76 -19.11
N ILE A 11 -2.91 -17.81 -18.47
CA ILE A 11 -1.65 -18.10 -17.75
C ILE A 11 -1.92 -19.08 -16.60
N ILE A 12 -3.02 -18.91 -15.87
CA ILE A 12 -3.38 -19.78 -14.73
C ILE A 12 -3.61 -21.22 -15.20
N GLU A 13 -4.23 -21.42 -16.37
CA GLU A 13 -4.48 -22.76 -16.94
C GLU A 13 -3.17 -23.52 -17.26
N GLU A 14 -2.08 -22.81 -17.53
CA GLU A 14 -0.76 -23.39 -17.81
C GLU A 14 0.08 -23.65 -16.55
N ILE A 15 -0.33 -23.13 -15.39
CA ILE A 15 0.41 -23.27 -14.13
C ILE A 15 0.17 -24.68 -13.55
N PRO A 16 1.23 -25.44 -13.23
CA PRO A 16 1.09 -26.72 -12.55
C PRO A 16 0.34 -26.63 -11.22
N TYR A 17 -0.51 -27.61 -10.93
CA TYR A 17 -1.40 -27.62 -9.77
C TYR A 17 -0.73 -27.25 -8.43
N TYR A 18 0.50 -27.73 -8.21
CA TYR A 18 1.23 -27.51 -6.96
C TYR A 18 1.66 -26.05 -6.72
N TYR A 19 1.66 -25.19 -7.74
CA TYR A 19 1.90 -23.75 -7.62
C TYR A 19 0.61 -22.92 -7.47
N LEU A 20 -0.57 -23.53 -7.67
CA LEU A 20 -1.84 -22.79 -7.60
C LEU A 20 -2.12 -22.25 -6.20
N GLN A 21 -1.64 -22.94 -5.15
CA GLN A 21 -1.76 -22.47 -3.78
C GLN A 21 -1.00 -21.15 -3.56
N ASP A 22 0.26 -21.09 -4.02
CA ASP A 22 1.08 -19.87 -3.91
C ASP A 22 0.44 -18.69 -4.67
N LEU A 23 -0.10 -18.97 -5.86
CA LEU A 23 -0.83 -17.97 -6.66
C LEU A 23 -2.07 -17.46 -5.91
N PHE A 24 -2.84 -18.38 -5.31
CA PHE A 24 -4.03 -18.04 -4.54
C PHE A 24 -3.70 -17.20 -3.31
N ASP A 25 -2.65 -17.57 -2.58
CA ASP A 25 -2.19 -16.85 -1.40
C ASP A 25 -1.71 -15.44 -1.77
N TYR A 26 -0.96 -15.30 -2.85
CA TYR A 26 -0.50 -14.01 -3.35
C TYR A 26 -1.67 -13.12 -3.83
N ALA A 27 -2.62 -13.68 -4.58
CA ALA A 27 -3.82 -12.96 -5.01
C ALA A 27 -4.66 -12.49 -3.81
N THR A 28 -4.78 -13.32 -2.77
CA THR A 28 -5.47 -13.00 -1.52
C THR A 28 -4.74 -11.88 -0.76
N PHE A 29 -3.41 -11.95 -0.67
CA PHE A 29 -2.59 -10.89 -0.09
C PHE A 29 -2.80 -9.55 -0.82
N LEU A 30 -2.75 -9.54 -2.15
CA LEU A 30 -2.95 -8.33 -2.94
C LEU A 30 -4.35 -7.74 -2.73
N LYS A 31 -5.39 -8.58 -2.67
CA LYS A 31 -6.75 -8.15 -2.36
C LYS A 31 -6.84 -7.49 -1.00
N ALA A 32 -6.25 -8.09 0.03
CA ALA A 32 -6.23 -7.52 1.38
C ALA A 32 -5.44 -6.19 1.42
N LYS A 33 -4.30 -6.12 0.71
CA LYS A 33 -3.51 -4.89 0.59
C LYS A 33 -4.26 -3.78 -0.13
N ALA A 34 -5.06 -4.10 -1.14
CA ALA A 34 -5.89 -3.13 -1.84
C ALA A 34 -7.08 -2.63 -0.99
N GLN A 35 -7.51 -3.42 0.00
CA GLN A 35 -8.61 -3.08 0.90
C GLN A 35 -8.16 -2.37 2.18
N LYS A 36 -6.89 -2.49 2.58
CA LYS A 36 -6.33 -1.63 3.62
C LYS A 36 -6.28 -0.21 3.07
N GLU A 37 -7.09 0.68 3.65
CA GLU A 37 -6.98 2.11 3.41
C GLU A 37 -5.51 2.50 3.48
N HIS A 38 -5.00 3.09 2.40
CA HIS A 38 -3.66 3.64 2.37
C HIS A 38 -3.47 4.52 3.61
N ASP A 39 -2.32 4.44 4.28
CA ASP A 39 -2.02 5.30 5.44
C ASP A 39 -2.32 6.79 5.14
N THR A 40 -2.26 7.17 3.86
CA THR A 40 -2.72 8.45 3.31
C THR A 40 -4.18 8.79 3.64
N ALA A 41 -5.13 7.86 3.53
CA ALA A 41 -6.54 8.07 3.85
C ALA A 41 -6.75 8.23 5.37
N TYR A 42 -6.07 7.41 6.18
CA TYR A 42 -6.05 7.57 7.63
C TYR A 42 -5.48 8.93 8.03
N LEU A 43 -4.30 9.31 7.52
CA LEU A 43 -3.68 10.61 7.79
C LEU A 43 -4.53 11.78 7.28
N SER A 44 -5.22 11.62 6.14
CA SER A 44 -6.16 12.62 5.61
C SER A 44 -7.45 12.72 6.42
N SER A 45 -7.82 11.68 7.18
CA SER A 45 -8.99 11.70 8.06
C SER A 45 -8.75 12.46 9.36
N ILE A 46 -7.49 12.72 9.72
CA ILE A 46 -7.11 13.50 10.90
C ILE A 46 -7.01 14.98 10.50
N PRO A 47 -7.91 15.86 10.99
CA PRO A 47 -7.91 17.28 10.63
C PRO A 47 -6.56 17.95 10.93
N GLY A 48 -5.95 18.59 9.92
CA GLY A 48 -4.68 19.31 10.04
C GLY A 48 -3.41 18.44 10.04
N MET A 49 -3.52 17.11 9.97
CA MET A 49 -2.36 16.21 9.97
C MET A 49 -1.56 16.31 8.67
N THR A 50 -2.24 16.32 7.51
CA THR A 50 -1.59 16.50 6.21
C THR A 50 -0.86 17.85 6.12
N ASP A 51 -1.49 18.92 6.61
CA ASP A 51 -0.90 20.26 6.62
C ASP A 51 0.31 20.34 7.55
N SER A 52 0.24 19.68 8.72
CA SER A 52 1.34 19.60 9.68
C SER A 52 2.55 18.85 9.10
N ILE A 53 2.32 17.76 8.36
CA ILE A 53 3.39 17.02 7.68
C ILE A 53 4.05 17.88 6.60
N ILE A 54 3.25 18.60 5.80
CA ILE A 54 3.78 19.50 4.75
C ILE A 54 4.56 20.66 5.38
N ALA A 55 4.08 21.23 6.48
CA ALA A 55 4.77 22.28 7.21
C ALA A 55 6.12 21.79 7.75
N ALA A 56 6.13 20.67 8.46
CA ALA A 56 7.36 20.06 9.01
C ALA A 56 8.37 19.67 7.92
N SER A 57 7.91 19.20 6.75
CA SER A 57 8.80 18.85 5.63
C SER A 57 9.57 20.04 5.03
N LYS A 58 9.11 21.27 5.31
CA LYS A 58 9.71 22.52 4.84
C LYS A 58 10.58 23.19 5.91
N GLU A 59 10.59 22.68 7.13
CA GLU A 59 11.45 23.19 8.19
C GLU A 59 12.90 22.75 7.98
N ASP A 60 13.84 23.64 8.28
CA ASP A 60 15.27 23.31 8.24
C ASP A 60 15.59 22.31 9.35
N LEU A 61 16.28 21.22 9.01
CA LEU A 61 16.70 20.17 9.93
C LEU A 61 17.53 20.71 11.12
N GLN A 62 18.17 21.87 10.97
CA GLN A 62 18.89 22.54 12.06
C GLN A 62 17.96 23.05 13.17
N ASN A 63 16.67 23.28 12.88
CA ASN A 63 15.65 23.71 13.83
C ASN A 63 14.95 22.52 14.52
N CYS A 64 15.17 21.29 14.04
CA CYS A 64 14.68 20.11 14.71
C CYS A 64 15.54 19.82 15.95
N SER A 65 14.89 19.64 17.10
CA SER A 65 15.58 19.23 18.33
C SER A 65 16.38 17.94 18.10
N LYS A 66 17.66 17.93 18.47
CA LYS A 66 18.51 16.73 18.43
C LYS A 66 18.21 15.76 19.56
N THR A 67 17.38 16.17 20.52
CA THR A 67 16.93 15.37 21.66
C THR A 67 15.44 15.10 21.49
N LEU A 68 15.07 13.83 21.54
CA LEU A 68 13.68 13.42 21.69
C LEU A 68 13.30 13.76 23.13
N ASP A 69 12.34 14.68 23.30
CA ASP A 69 11.82 15.09 24.62
C ASP A 69 10.84 14.06 25.23
N TRP A 70 10.84 12.82 24.70
CA TRP A 70 10.05 11.69 25.20
C TRP A 70 10.97 10.53 25.57
#